data_AF-A0A098LE15-F1
#
_entry.id   AF-A0A098LE15-F1
#
_cell.length_a   1.000
_cell.length_b   1.000
_cell.length_c   1.000
_cell.angle_alpha   90.00
_cell.angle_beta   90.00
_cell.angle_gamma   90.00
#
_symmetry.space_group_name_H-M   'P 1'
#
loop_
_entity.id
_entity.type
_entity.pdbx_description
1 polymer ?
#
loop_
_entity_poly.entity_id
_entity_poly.type
_entity_poly.pdbx_seq_one_letter_code
_entity_poly.pdbx_strand_id
1 'polypeptide(L)'
;MDIQMMRSDKLGYNAPIIVLDKKYYTYEDPDYSITNIPLTGQDLNKLTEVVELLKQFSGFSHFQELSGMVQRLEDKIHSSKTNKSSVIDFEKNENLKGLQYLDSLYQAIINETPLNIVYKSFKSRTANTLSFHPYLLKEYRNRWFVLGITKRGQPMLNLALDRIEGLSPSNVSYIKYKQDDIKDYFKDVIGVSVNPNGEPENVMLFVDRTNAPYVITKPLHHSQQVIETTDNGIVISLKVQLNFELEKEILGFGDAVRVIKPETLKRRIRERLAHALDLYDADLTSSGIKTALQKAEGRGSAILQNVYTKKEVNKIKTIIQEYFNKTLPKGDKQVYAIRQLLIEIPELKSFLFNKNLKKILASKGDNLFLTKAIYFDKPPESNWYVTWHQDITINVNKKTETVGYTGWTQKGSVISVCPPEDILKNTLTIRIHLDDTDERNGGLKIIPGSHQKKLNNDQIATITQNSMALPCEVKAGGIHFMKPLLLHASSKVTNQKHRRVLHLEFNSLELPGDMEWGEKVVSNKFKV
;
A
#
# COMPACT_ATOMS: atom_id res chain seq x y z
N MET A 1 -32.61 57.51 11.53
CA MET A 1 -33.32 56.55 12.40
C MET A 1 -32.64 55.18 12.36
N ASP A 2 -32.13 54.76 11.20
CA ASP A 2 -31.59 53.41 10.98
C ASP A 2 -30.30 53.09 11.74
N ILE A 3 -29.33 54.01 11.79
CA ILE A 3 -28.06 53.78 12.53
C ILE A 3 -28.31 53.61 14.04
N GLN A 4 -29.29 54.32 14.61
CA GLN A 4 -29.67 54.13 16.02
C GLN A 4 -30.35 52.79 16.26
N MET A 5 -31.14 52.28 15.30
CA MET A 5 -31.69 50.93 15.39
C MET A 5 -30.62 49.84 15.28
N MET A 6 -29.62 50.02 14.40
CA MET A 6 -28.48 49.11 14.25
C MET A 6 -27.59 49.05 15.50
N ARG A 7 -27.45 50.19 16.20
CA ARG A 7 -26.79 50.27 17.52
C ARG A 7 -27.61 49.69 18.67
N SER A 8 -28.92 49.48 18.46
CA SER A 8 -29.83 49.04 19.53
C SER A 8 -29.99 47.52 19.56
N ASP A 9 -30.32 47.00 20.74
CA ASP A 9 -30.55 45.58 20.98
C ASP A 9 -31.87 45.08 20.34
N LYS A 10 -32.68 45.97 19.75
CA LYS A 10 -33.98 45.62 19.15
C LYS A 10 -33.88 44.71 17.94
N LEU A 11 -32.78 44.81 17.17
CA LEU A 11 -32.51 43.96 16.02
C LEU A 11 -31.51 42.84 16.35
N GLY A 12 -31.00 42.78 17.59
CA GLY A 12 -29.99 41.81 18.02
C GLY A 12 -28.59 42.00 17.42
N TYR A 13 -28.37 43.07 16.65
CA TYR A 13 -27.08 43.36 16.00
C TYR A 13 -26.07 43.99 16.96
N ASN A 14 -26.49 44.94 17.79
CA ASN A 14 -25.60 45.71 18.67
C ASN A 14 -24.34 46.22 17.94
N ALA A 15 -24.52 46.73 16.72
CA ALA A 15 -23.41 47.07 15.85
C ALA A 15 -22.57 48.22 16.45
N PRO A 16 -21.25 48.05 16.65
CA PRO A 16 -20.39 49.02 17.33
C PRO A 16 -20.00 50.15 16.35
N ILE A 17 -21.00 50.93 15.93
CA ILE A 17 -20.81 51.98 14.92
C ILE A 17 -20.27 53.24 15.59
N ILE A 18 -19.06 53.67 15.26
CA ILE A 18 -18.46 54.94 15.69
C ILE A 18 -18.51 56.00 14.58
N VAL A 19 -18.34 57.27 14.94
CA VAL A 19 -18.32 58.39 14.00
C VAL A 19 -16.90 58.95 13.88
N LEU A 20 -16.30 58.85 12.69
CA LEU A 20 -15.02 59.46 12.36
C LEU A 20 -15.24 60.85 11.76
N ASP A 21 -14.42 61.82 12.17
CA ASP A 21 -14.39 63.20 11.66
C ASP A 21 -15.75 63.91 11.59
N LYS A 22 -16.68 63.53 12.49
CA LYS A 22 -18.07 64.02 12.53
C LYS A 22 -18.84 63.86 11.19
N LYS A 23 -18.35 63.02 10.26
CA LYS A 23 -18.92 62.86 8.91
C LYS A 23 -19.02 61.41 8.44
N TYR A 24 -18.16 60.51 8.90
CA TYR A 24 -18.11 59.12 8.44
C TYR A 24 -18.52 58.17 9.56
N TYR A 25 -19.18 57.07 9.20
CA TYR A 25 -19.52 56.00 10.14
C TYR A 25 -18.67 54.77 9.80
N THR A 26 -18.07 54.15 10.81
CA THR A 26 -17.37 52.87 10.68
C THR A 26 -17.70 51.98 11.87
N TYR A 27 -17.51 50.67 11.74
CA TYR A 27 -17.46 49.81 12.92
C TYR A 27 -16.17 50.09 13.69
N GLU A 28 -16.27 50.13 15.01
CA GLU A 28 -15.15 50.25 15.94
C GLU A 28 -14.26 49.02 15.86
N ASP A 29 -14.88 47.85 15.71
CA ASP A 29 -14.23 46.58 15.45
C ASP A 29 -14.23 46.29 13.94
N PRO A 30 -13.07 46.26 13.27
CA PRO A 30 -12.94 45.95 11.84
C PRO A 30 -13.43 44.54 11.47
N ASP A 31 -13.44 43.59 12.42
CA ASP A 31 -13.83 42.20 12.19
C ASP A 31 -15.32 41.94 12.49
N TYR A 32 -16.07 42.95 12.92
CA TYR A 32 -17.50 42.85 13.19
C TYR A 32 -18.32 42.56 11.93
N SER A 33 -19.10 41.49 11.95
CA SER A 33 -20.08 41.17 10.91
C SER A 33 -21.43 40.79 11.50
N ILE A 34 -22.50 41.35 10.92
CA ILE A 34 -23.90 41.05 11.25
C ILE A 34 -24.25 39.57 10.94
N THR A 35 -23.46 38.89 10.11
CA THR A 35 -23.65 37.46 9.81
C THR A 35 -23.03 36.54 10.87
N ASN A 36 -22.21 37.06 11.79
CA ASN A 36 -21.48 36.28 12.80
C ASN A 36 -22.10 36.39 14.20
N ILE A 37 -23.41 36.66 14.29
CA ILE A 37 -24.09 36.79 15.59
C ILE A 37 -24.18 35.39 16.23
N PRO A 38 -23.65 35.21 17.45
CA PRO A 38 -23.78 33.95 18.17
C PRO A 38 -25.25 33.71 18.52
N LEU A 39 -25.75 32.51 18.20
CA LEU A 39 -27.13 32.10 18.50
C LEU A 39 -27.47 32.31 19.98
N THR A 40 -28.58 32.99 20.25
CA THR A 40 -29.06 33.24 21.61
C THR A 40 -29.93 32.09 22.12
N GLY A 41 -30.21 32.06 23.44
CA GLY A 41 -31.12 31.06 24.00
C GLY A 41 -32.56 31.20 23.50
N GLN A 42 -32.97 32.41 23.09
CA GLN A 42 -34.28 32.65 22.51
C GLN A 42 -34.38 32.14 21.06
N ASP A 43 -33.28 32.21 20.30
CA ASP A 43 -33.22 31.66 18.94
C ASP A 43 -33.30 30.14 18.94
N LEU A 44 -32.67 29.50 19.93
CA LEU A 44 -32.79 28.06 20.15
C LEU A 44 -34.22 27.64 20.50
N ASN A 45 -34.88 28.34 21.43
CA ASN A 45 -36.27 28.05 21.77
C ASN A 45 -37.19 28.12 20.53
N LYS A 46 -36.98 29.13 19.67
CA LYS A 46 -37.71 29.24 18.39
C LYS A 46 -37.39 28.09 17.44
N LEU A 47 -36.14 27.66 17.34
CA LEU A 47 -35.76 26.49 16.53
C LEU A 47 -36.38 25.20 17.07
N THR A 48 -36.40 25.02 18.39
CA THR A 48 -37.04 23.90 19.08
C THR A 48 -38.55 23.89 18.83
N GLU A 49 -39.22 25.04 18.93
CA GLU A 49 -40.63 25.21 18.59
C GLU A 49 -40.92 24.89 17.11
N VAL A 50 -40.06 25.33 16.18
CA VAL A 50 -40.18 25.00 14.75
C VAL A 50 -40.02 23.49 14.52
N VAL A 51 -39.06 22.85 15.19
CA VAL A 51 -38.87 21.40 15.10
C VAL A 51 -40.05 20.63 15.68
N GLU A 52 -40.65 21.11 16.76
CA GLU A 52 -41.88 20.54 17.35
C GLU A 52 -43.10 20.71 16.44
N LEU A 53 -43.27 21.87 15.80
CA LEU A 53 -44.31 22.10 14.79
C LEU A 53 -44.14 21.14 13.60
N LEU A 54 -42.90 20.96 13.13
CA LEU A 54 -42.60 20.04 12.03
C LEU A 54 -42.83 18.57 12.40
N LYS A 55 -42.66 18.17 13.67
CA LYS A 55 -43.04 16.83 14.17
C LYS A 55 -44.54 16.55 14.08
N GLN A 56 -45.39 17.58 14.13
CA GLN A 56 -46.85 17.41 14.04
C GLN A 56 -47.31 17.07 12.61
N PHE A 57 -46.50 17.34 11.59
CA PHE A 57 -46.74 16.86 10.23
C PHE A 57 -46.35 15.37 10.14
N SER A 58 -47.30 14.50 10.46
CA SER A 58 -47.15 13.05 10.42
C SER A 58 -46.85 12.55 9.01
N GLY A 59 -45.63 12.04 8.78
CA GLY A 59 -45.29 11.38 7.52
C GLY A 59 -43.81 11.04 7.28
N PHE A 60 -42.86 11.56 8.05
CA PHE A 60 -41.44 11.39 7.73
C PHE A 60 -40.60 10.95 8.95
N SER A 61 -39.93 9.82 8.82
CA SER A 61 -39.02 9.23 9.81
C SER A 61 -37.72 10.02 10.05
N HIS A 62 -37.46 11.10 9.32
CA HIS A 62 -36.21 11.89 9.39
C HIS A 62 -36.15 12.93 10.53
N PHE A 63 -37.24 13.17 11.29
CA PHE A 63 -37.27 14.24 12.30
C PHE A 63 -36.63 13.88 13.66
N GLN A 64 -36.37 12.60 13.93
CA GLN A 64 -35.65 12.19 15.14
C GLN A 64 -34.19 12.68 15.14
N GLU A 65 -33.54 12.68 13.97
CA GLU A 65 -32.16 13.17 13.82
C GLU A 65 -32.06 14.69 14.02
N LEU A 66 -33.03 15.46 13.51
CA LEU A 66 -33.08 16.92 13.68
C LEU A 66 -33.25 17.34 15.14
N SER A 67 -34.09 16.63 15.90
CA SER A 67 -34.25 16.85 17.35
C SER A 67 -32.92 16.62 18.08
N GLY A 68 -32.25 15.52 17.73
CA GLY A 68 -30.94 15.20 18.26
C GLY A 68 -29.84 16.17 17.82
N MET A 69 -30.02 16.98 16.77
CA MET A 69 -29.12 18.06 16.33
C MET A 69 -29.35 19.37 17.10
N VAL A 70 -30.60 19.72 17.36
CA VAL A 70 -30.99 20.89 18.17
C VAL A 70 -30.47 20.75 19.60
N GLN A 71 -30.64 19.58 20.21
CA GLN A 71 -30.08 19.28 21.54
C GLN A 71 -28.54 19.44 21.59
N ARG A 72 -27.83 19.17 20.48
CA ARG A 72 -26.36 19.40 20.37
C ARG A 72 -26.00 20.88 20.42
N LEU A 73 -26.82 21.69 19.77
CA LEU A 73 -26.62 23.13 19.69
C LEU A 73 -26.90 23.75 21.07
N GLU A 74 -27.97 23.30 21.73
CA GLU A 74 -28.32 23.68 23.10
C GLU A 74 -27.19 23.33 24.08
N ASP A 75 -26.68 22.10 24.07
CA ASP A 75 -25.56 21.67 24.92
C ASP A 75 -24.29 22.49 24.69
N LYS A 76 -23.97 22.82 23.43
CA LYS A 76 -22.77 23.59 23.07
C LYS A 76 -22.88 25.06 23.50
N ILE A 77 -24.08 25.64 23.47
CA ILE A 77 -24.33 27.01 23.95
C ILE A 77 -24.39 27.05 25.48
N HIS A 78 -24.95 26.02 26.11
CA HIS A 78 -25.01 25.93 27.57
C HIS A 78 -23.62 25.71 28.17
N SER A 79 -22.79 24.84 27.59
CA SER A 79 -21.40 24.60 28.01
C SER A 79 -20.51 25.85 27.83
N SER A 80 -20.66 26.59 26.73
CA SER A 80 -19.90 27.83 26.50
C SER A 80 -20.30 28.97 27.44
N LYS A 81 -21.58 29.09 27.83
CA LYS A 81 -22.06 30.11 28.78
C LYS A 81 -21.76 29.79 30.24
N THR A 82 -21.75 28.50 30.62
CA THR A 82 -21.61 28.08 32.03
C THR A 82 -20.19 27.61 32.39
N ASN A 83 -19.26 27.62 31.43
CA ASN A 83 -17.89 27.10 31.56
C ASN A 83 -17.83 25.64 32.08
N LYS A 84 -18.88 24.86 31.81
CA LYS A 84 -19.00 23.44 32.14
C LYS A 84 -18.74 22.60 30.89
N SER A 85 -18.21 21.39 31.07
CA SER A 85 -17.99 20.44 29.98
C SER A 85 -19.31 20.08 29.28
N SER A 86 -19.26 19.96 27.94
CA SER A 86 -20.39 19.44 27.14
C SER A 86 -20.80 18.05 27.63
N VAL A 87 -22.10 17.80 27.76
CA VAL A 87 -22.63 16.49 28.18
C VAL A 87 -22.70 15.54 26.99
N ILE A 88 -22.89 16.08 25.79
CA ILE A 88 -22.83 15.32 24.53
C ILE A 88 -21.49 15.59 23.82
N ASP A 89 -20.75 14.52 23.53
CA ASP A 89 -19.52 14.55 22.73
C ASP A 89 -19.75 13.93 21.34
N PHE A 90 -19.26 14.60 20.30
CA PHE A 90 -19.41 14.19 18.91
C PHE A 90 -18.07 13.85 18.31
N GLU A 91 -18.06 12.85 17.44
CA GLU A 91 -16.91 12.58 16.59
C GLU A 91 -16.65 13.81 15.70
N LYS A 92 -15.55 14.51 15.96
CA LYS A 92 -15.11 15.67 15.18
C LYS A 92 -13.99 15.25 14.24
N ASN A 93 -14.01 15.79 13.03
CA ASN A 93 -12.87 15.77 12.15
C ASN A 93 -12.41 17.21 11.89
N GLU A 94 -11.64 17.75 12.84
CA GLU A 94 -11.18 19.15 12.83
C GLU A 94 -10.32 19.48 11.60
N ASN A 95 -9.72 18.47 10.98
CA ASN A 95 -8.90 18.60 9.78
C ASN A 95 -9.66 18.32 8.47
N LEU A 96 -11.00 18.21 8.50
CA LEU A 96 -11.79 17.97 7.30
C LEU A 96 -11.73 19.19 6.36
N LYS A 97 -11.03 19.02 5.24
CA LYS A 97 -10.94 20.02 4.17
C LYS A 97 -12.11 19.90 3.20
N GLY A 98 -12.41 20.98 2.48
CA GLY A 98 -13.37 20.98 1.37
C GLY A 98 -14.80 21.35 1.77
N LEU A 99 -15.08 21.54 3.07
CA LEU A 99 -16.37 22.05 3.54
C LEU A 99 -16.69 23.44 2.98
N GLN A 100 -15.66 24.26 2.68
CA GLN A 100 -15.87 25.58 2.08
C GLN A 100 -16.54 25.52 0.69
N TYR A 101 -16.48 24.38 0.01
CA TYR A 101 -17.09 24.18 -1.31
C TYR A 101 -18.52 23.61 -1.23
N LEU A 102 -18.97 23.21 -0.04
CA LEU A 102 -20.25 22.51 0.15
C LEU A 102 -21.42 23.38 -0.30
N ASP A 103 -21.45 24.64 0.12
CA ASP A 103 -22.51 25.59 -0.25
C ASP A 103 -22.51 25.86 -1.77
N SER A 104 -21.36 26.14 -2.37
CA SER A 104 -21.26 26.37 -3.81
C SER A 104 -21.73 25.18 -4.64
N LEU A 105 -21.40 23.95 -4.22
CA LEU A 105 -21.87 22.73 -4.87
C LEU A 105 -23.37 22.51 -4.66
N TYR A 106 -23.87 22.78 -3.46
CA TYR A 106 -25.29 22.71 -3.15
C TYR A 106 -26.09 23.66 -4.05
N GLN A 107 -25.67 24.92 -4.14
CA GLN A 107 -26.31 25.91 -5.02
C GLN A 107 -26.24 25.49 -6.49
N ALA A 108 -25.13 24.88 -6.94
CA ALA A 108 -25.02 24.40 -8.31
C ALA A 108 -25.97 23.24 -8.62
N ILE A 109 -26.21 22.33 -7.67
CA ILE A 109 -27.19 21.24 -7.82
C ILE A 109 -28.61 21.80 -7.92
N ILE A 110 -28.99 22.71 -7.01
CA ILE A 110 -30.34 23.29 -6.97
C ILE A 110 -30.63 24.10 -8.23
N ASN A 111 -29.67 24.90 -8.69
CA ASN A 111 -29.84 25.76 -9.86
C ASN A 111 -29.56 25.03 -11.19
N GLU A 112 -29.27 23.72 -11.15
CA GLU A 112 -28.90 22.92 -12.32
C GLU A 112 -27.77 23.60 -13.14
N THR A 113 -26.72 24.08 -12.46
CA THR A 113 -25.59 24.77 -13.12
C THR A 113 -24.33 23.91 -13.15
N PRO A 114 -23.62 23.84 -14.28
CA PRO A 114 -22.34 23.13 -14.35
C PRO A 114 -21.19 23.98 -13.81
N LEU A 115 -20.20 23.31 -13.24
CA LEU A 115 -19.01 23.93 -12.65
C LEU A 115 -17.74 23.35 -13.24
N ASN A 116 -16.70 24.17 -13.35
CA ASN A 116 -15.34 23.69 -13.55
C ASN A 116 -14.73 23.39 -12.18
N ILE A 117 -14.37 22.13 -11.97
CA ILE A 117 -13.75 21.65 -10.72
C ILE A 117 -12.27 21.42 -10.99
N VAL A 118 -11.40 22.07 -10.21
CA VAL A 118 -9.98 21.75 -10.15
C VAL A 118 -9.80 20.64 -9.11
N TYR A 119 -9.48 19.43 -9.57
CA TYR A 119 -9.49 18.23 -8.74
C TYR A 119 -8.13 17.51 -8.74
N LYS A 120 -7.63 17.17 -7.55
CA LYS A 120 -6.38 16.40 -7.39
C LYS A 120 -6.63 15.07 -6.70
N SER A 121 -6.73 14.00 -7.49
CA SER A 121 -6.81 12.65 -6.95
C SER A 121 -5.50 12.24 -6.26
N PHE A 122 -5.56 11.35 -5.26
CA PHE A 122 -4.36 10.84 -4.59
C PHE A 122 -3.38 10.09 -5.50
N LYS A 123 -3.83 9.65 -6.69
CA LYS A 123 -2.98 8.96 -7.67
C LYS A 123 -2.30 9.92 -8.64
N SER A 124 -2.80 11.15 -8.77
CA SER A 124 -2.30 12.12 -9.75
C SER A 124 -1.21 12.99 -9.15
N ARG A 125 -0.16 13.25 -9.92
CA ARG A 125 0.88 14.22 -9.55
C ARG A 125 0.40 15.67 -9.71
N THR A 126 -0.51 15.91 -10.65
CA THR A 126 -1.05 17.23 -10.98
C THR A 126 -2.56 17.28 -10.78
N ALA A 127 -3.09 18.48 -10.50
CA ALA A 127 -4.52 18.72 -10.50
C ALA A 127 -5.05 18.81 -11.93
N ASN A 128 -6.28 18.35 -12.14
CA ASN A 128 -6.95 18.40 -13.43
C ASN A 128 -8.24 19.22 -13.30
N THR A 129 -8.49 20.07 -14.30
CA THR A 129 -9.76 20.81 -14.40
C THR A 129 -10.75 20.00 -15.19
N LEU A 130 -11.94 19.79 -14.62
CA LEU A 130 -13.02 19.04 -15.25
C LEU A 130 -14.32 19.84 -15.21
N SER A 131 -15.01 19.94 -16.36
CA SER A 131 -16.38 20.45 -16.40
C SER A 131 -17.30 19.38 -15.82
N PHE A 132 -17.99 19.72 -14.74
CA PHE A 132 -18.75 18.80 -13.90
C PHE A 132 -20.20 19.23 -13.81
N HIS A 133 -21.09 18.24 -13.88
CA HIS A 133 -22.54 18.40 -13.71
C HIS A 133 -22.92 17.73 -12.39
N PRO A 134 -22.99 18.48 -11.27
CA PRO A 134 -23.24 17.91 -9.95
C PRO A 134 -24.72 17.56 -9.76
N TYR A 135 -25.02 16.42 -9.13
CA TYR A 135 -26.37 15.88 -8.97
C TYR A 135 -26.76 15.61 -7.52
N LEU A 136 -25.83 15.15 -6.69
CA LEU A 136 -26.11 14.77 -5.30
C LEU A 136 -24.87 15.01 -4.44
N LEU A 137 -25.09 15.60 -3.27
CA LEU A 137 -24.11 15.61 -2.19
C LEU A 137 -24.39 14.43 -1.26
N LYS A 138 -23.36 13.63 -1.00
CA LYS A 138 -23.43 12.45 -0.12
C LYS A 138 -22.40 12.57 0.99
N GLU A 139 -22.86 12.52 2.22
CA GLU A 139 -21.99 12.32 3.38
C GLU A 139 -21.80 10.82 3.65
N TYR A 140 -20.57 10.43 3.95
CA TYR A 140 -20.25 9.09 4.44
C TYR A 140 -18.99 9.14 5.33
N ARG A 141 -19.14 8.69 6.59
CA ARG A 141 -18.06 8.66 7.60
C ARG A 141 -17.35 10.00 7.76
N ASN A 142 -18.12 11.06 8.02
CA ASN A 142 -17.61 12.42 8.25
C ASN A 142 -16.78 12.96 7.06
N ARG A 143 -17.13 12.56 5.84
CA ARG A 143 -16.56 13.06 4.59
C ARG A 143 -17.66 13.29 3.57
N TRP A 144 -17.54 14.40 2.85
CA TRP A 144 -18.49 14.79 1.81
C TRP A 144 -18.00 14.41 0.42
N PHE A 145 -18.94 13.98 -0.40
CA PHE A 145 -18.72 13.62 -1.79
C PHE A 145 -19.79 14.28 -2.67
N VAL A 146 -19.41 14.66 -3.89
CA VAL A 146 -20.34 15.14 -4.91
C VAL A 146 -20.40 14.12 -6.05
N LEU A 147 -21.60 13.63 -6.33
CA LEU A 147 -21.90 12.74 -7.44
C LEU A 147 -22.30 13.58 -8.67
N GLY A 148 -21.80 13.20 -9.84
CA GLY A 148 -22.10 13.91 -11.08
C GLY A 148 -21.46 13.24 -12.30
N ILE A 149 -21.55 13.88 -13.46
CA ILE A 149 -20.86 13.44 -14.68
C ILE A 149 -20.03 14.57 -15.26
N THR A 150 -19.08 14.20 -16.13
CA THR A 150 -18.29 15.15 -16.91
C THR A 150 -18.80 15.35 -18.33
N LYS A 151 -19.40 14.32 -18.93
CA LYS A 151 -19.94 14.34 -20.29
C LYS A 151 -21.14 13.41 -20.42
N ARG A 152 -22.01 13.65 -21.40
CA ARG A 152 -23.16 12.80 -21.70
C ARG A 152 -22.69 11.40 -22.11
N GLY A 153 -23.28 10.36 -21.52
CA GLY A 153 -22.94 8.96 -21.81
C GLY A 153 -21.73 8.40 -21.06
N GLN A 154 -21.06 9.21 -20.22
CA GLN A 154 -20.02 8.70 -19.32
C GLN A 154 -20.63 8.20 -18.00
N PRO A 155 -19.99 7.22 -17.33
CA PRO A 155 -20.42 6.80 -16.00
C PRO A 155 -20.30 7.95 -15.00
N MET A 156 -21.15 7.93 -13.98
CA MET A 156 -21.05 8.91 -12.90
C MET A 156 -19.72 8.79 -12.16
N LEU A 157 -19.24 9.95 -11.74
CA LEU A 157 -18.09 10.12 -10.89
C LEU A 157 -18.55 10.60 -9.52
N ASN A 158 -17.96 10.02 -8.48
CA ASN A 158 -18.16 10.45 -7.11
C ASN A 158 -16.86 11.10 -6.60
N LEU A 159 -16.87 12.42 -6.46
CA LEU A 159 -15.69 13.22 -6.13
C LEU A 159 -15.70 13.62 -4.65
N ALA A 160 -14.66 13.24 -3.91
CA ALA A 160 -14.48 13.65 -2.52
C ALA A 160 -14.13 15.14 -2.42
N LEU A 161 -14.87 15.92 -1.62
CA LEU A 161 -14.72 17.38 -1.51
C LEU A 161 -13.36 17.78 -0.93
N ASP A 162 -12.74 16.94 -0.10
CA ASP A 162 -11.42 17.14 0.50
C ASP A 162 -10.27 17.23 -0.51
N ARG A 163 -10.55 16.96 -1.79
CA ARG A 163 -9.59 16.96 -2.92
C ARG A 163 -9.89 18.01 -3.99
N ILE A 164 -10.90 18.86 -3.77
CA ILE A 164 -11.18 20.01 -4.62
C ILE A 164 -10.19 21.13 -4.24
N GLU A 165 -9.50 21.67 -5.23
CA GLU A 165 -8.58 22.81 -5.06
C GLU A 165 -9.23 24.13 -5.49
N GLY A 166 -10.29 24.07 -6.31
CA GLY A 166 -11.02 25.25 -6.75
C GLY A 166 -12.30 24.91 -7.53
N LEU A 167 -13.24 25.85 -7.49
CA LEU A 167 -14.49 25.83 -8.25
C LEU A 167 -14.60 27.13 -9.05
N SER A 168 -15.04 27.04 -10.30
CA SER A 168 -15.44 28.19 -11.10
C SER A 168 -16.67 27.88 -11.94
N PRO A 169 -17.45 28.90 -12.36
CA PRO A 169 -18.58 28.69 -13.26
C PRO A 169 -18.14 28.03 -14.57
N SER A 170 -18.99 27.16 -15.12
CA SER A 170 -18.81 26.60 -16.46
C SER A 170 -19.84 27.18 -17.43
N ASN A 171 -19.40 27.46 -18.66
CA ASN A 171 -20.25 28.01 -19.72
C ASN A 171 -20.93 26.92 -20.55
N VAL A 172 -20.77 25.63 -20.19
CA VAL A 172 -21.43 24.53 -20.90
C VAL A 172 -22.89 24.42 -20.49
N SER A 173 -23.74 23.83 -21.35
CA SER A 173 -25.12 23.52 -20.97
C SER A 173 -25.16 22.40 -19.94
N TYR A 174 -26.04 22.54 -18.94
CA TYR A 174 -26.22 21.50 -17.93
C TYR A 174 -26.83 20.24 -18.51
N ILE A 175 -26.24 19.09 -18.17
CA ILE A 175 -26.76 17.79 -18.57
C ILE A 175 -27.66 17.31 -17.44
N LYS A 176 -28.96 17.20 -17.71
CA LYS A 176 -29.90 16.63 -16.74
C LYS A 176 -29.76 15.11 -16.68
N TYR A 177 -30.08 14.56 -15.51
CA TYR A 177 -30.09 13.13 -15.26
C TYR A 177 -31.41 12.71 -14.60
N LYS A 178 -31.82 11.45 -14.80
CA LYS A 178 -33.08 10.95 -14.22
C LYS A 178 -32.92 10.80 -12.70
N GLN A 179 -33.88 11.32 -11.96
CA GLN A 179 -33.81 11.36 -10.49
C GLN A 179 -33.84 9.96 -9.86
N ASP A 180 -34.52 9.00 -10.49
CA ASP A 180 -34.60 7.62 -10.01
C ASP A 180 -33.24 6.91 -10.10
N ASP A 181 -32.50 7.14 -11.18
CA ASP A 181 -31.16 6.58 -11.35
C ASP A 181 -30.15 7.12 -10.30
N ILE A 182 -30.39 8.30 -9.71
CA ILE A 182 -29.56 8.86 -8.61
C ILE A 182 -29.89 8.19 -7.29
N LYS A 183 -31.17 7.91 -7.01
CA LYS A 183 -31.62 7.27 -5.76
C LYS A 183 -31.04 5.86 -5.63
N ASP A 184 -31.04 5.11 -6.72
CA ASP A 184 -30.55 3.73 -6.74
C ASP A 184 -29.01 3.62 -6.85
N TYR A 185 -28.31 4.72 -7.13
CA TYR A 185 -26.85 4.70 -7.39
C TYR A 185 -26.03 4.03 -6.26
N PHE A 186 -26.36 4.33 -4.99
CA PHE A 186 -25.67 3.76 -3.82
C PHE A 186 -26.38 2.55 -3.21
N LYS A 187 -27.48 2.09 -3.80
CA LYS A 187 -28.34 1.08 -3.19
C LYS A 187 -27.62 -0.23 -2.95
N ASP A 188 -26.82 -0.68 -3.90
CA ASP A 188 -26.21 -2.02 -3.86
C ASP A 188 -24.75 -2.00 -3.38
N VAL A 189 -24.31 -0.92 -2.74
CA VAL A 189 -22.95 -0.81 -2.21
C VAL A 189 -22.96 -0.48 -0.72
N ILE A 190 -21.86 -0.81 -0.05
CA ILE A 190 -21.56 -0.25 1.27
C ILE A 190 -20.79 1.05 1.04
N GLY A 191 -21.25 2.17 1.59
CA GLY A 191 -20.55 3.45 1.47
C GLY A 191 -20.67 4.13 0.12
N VAL A 192 -19.54 4.52 -0.48
CA VAL A 192 -19.50 5.55 -1.55
C VAL A 192 -18.77 5.16 -2.84
N SER A 193 -18.07 4.02 -2.86
CA SER A 193 -17.41 3.55 -4.07
C SER A 193 -18.33 2.59 -4.84
N VAL A 194 -18.83 3.05 -5.99
CA VAL A 194 -19.69 2.27 -6.89
C VAL A 194 -18.89 1.86 -8.12
N ASN A 195 -19.00 0.59 -8.51
CA ASN A 195 -18.44 0.11 -9.77
C ASN A 195 -19.52 0.13 -10.85
N PRO A 196 -19.39 0.94 -11.92
CA PRO A 196 -20.41 1.02 -12.98
C PRO A 196 -20.73 -0.31 -13.66
N ASN A 197 -19.76 -1.25 -13.67
CA ASN A 197 -19.92 -2.58 -14.27
C ASN A 197 -20.02 -3.68 -13.21
N GLY A 198 -20.16 -3.32 -11.93
CA GLY A 198 -20.26 -4.28 -10.84
C GLY A 198 -21.70 -4.68 -10.63
N GLU A 199 -22.01 -5.97 -10.74
CA GLU A 199 -23.31 -6.48 -10.35
C GLU A 199 -23.34 -6.84 -8.86
N PRO A 200 -24.48 -6.64 -8.18
CA PRO A 200 -24.64 -7.08 -6.79
C PRO A 200 -24.65 -8.61 -6.71
N GLU A 201 -23.84 -9.16 -5.83
CA GLU A 201 -23.78 -10.61 -5.58
C GLU A 201 -24.10 -10.93 -4.12
N ASN A 202 -24.46 -12.19 -3.87
CA ASN A 202 -24.78 -12.65 -2.53
C ASN A 202 -23.49 -12.91 -1.75
N VAL A 203 -23.24 -12.06 -0.77
CA VAL A 203 -22.12 -12.15 0.17
C VAL A 203 -22.61 -12.79 1.46
N MET A 204 -21.98 -13.90 1.85
CA MET A 204 -22.28 -14.57 3.12
C MET A 204 -21.10 -14.40 4.07
N LEU A 205 -21.37 -13.90 5.26
CA LEU A 205 -20.38 -13.65 6.29
C LEU A 205 -20.75 -14.43 7.56
N PHE A 206 -19.77 -15.11 8.14
CA PHE A 206 -19.84 -15.56 9.52
C PHE A 206 -19.36 -14.43 10.43
N VAL A 207 -20.09 -14.17 11.51
CA VAL A 207 -19.75 -13.23 12.56
C VAL A 207 -19.73 -13.99 13.88
N ASP A 208 -18.68 -13.82 14.68
CA ASP A 208 -18.57 -14.49 15.98
C ASP A 208 -19.69 -14.08 16.96
N ARG A 209 -19.82 -14.85 18.04
CA ARG A 209 -20.82 -14.62 19.09
C ARG A 209 -20.70 -13.23 19.74
N THR A 210 -19.48 -12.74 19.95
CA THR A 210 -19.22 -11.48 20.65
C THR A 210 -19.67 -10.28 19.81
N ASN A 211 -19.52 -10.35 18.50
CA ASN A 211 -19.83 -9.27 17.56
C ASN A 211 -21.24 -9.37 16.95
N ALA A 212 -21.88 -10.53 17.06
CA ALA A 212 -23.24 -10.76 16.53
C ALA A 212 -24.26 -9.69 16.99
N PRO A 213 -24.36 -9.29 18.28
CA PRO A 213 -25.32 -8.27 18.71
C PRO A 213 -25.09 -6.91 18.02
N TYR A 214 -23.83 -6.51 17.84
CA TYR A 214 -23.49 -5.25 17.17
C TYR A 214 -23.87 -5.27 15.69
N VAL A 215 -23.64 -6.38 14.99
CA VAL A 215 -24.00 -6.52 13.57
C VAL A 215 -25.51 -6.62 13.37
N ILE A 216 -26.25 -7.21 14.31
CA ILE A 216 -27.72 -7.29 14.26
C ILE A 216 -28.34 -5.90 14.48
N THR A 217 -27.90 -5.18 15.51
CA THR A 217 -28.45 -3.85 15.87
C THR A 217 -27.98 -2.76 14.91
N LYS A 218 -26.82 -2.93 14.28
CA LYS A 218 -26.26 -2.02 13.28
C LYS A 218 -25.89 -2.81 12.01
N PRO A 219 -26.89 -3.09 11.14
CA PRO A 219 -26.65 -3.81 9.90
C PRO A 219 -25.59 -3.14 9.02
N LEU A 220 -24.76 -3.95 8.36
CA LEU A 220 -23.72 -3.47 7.44
C LEU A 220 -24.33 -2.87 6.16
N HIS A 221 -25.51 -3.34 5.78
CA HIS A 221 -26.25 -2.92 4.60
C HIS A 221 -27.74 -3.19 4.78
N HIS A 222 -28.61 -2.45 4.08
CA HIS A 222 -30.07 -2.58 4.21
C HIS A 222 -30.60 -3.95 3.75
N SER A 223 -29.88 -4.65 2.87
CA SER A 223 -30.23 -6.00 2.39
C SER A 223 -29.84 -7.11 3.37
N GLN A 224 -29.28 -6.76 4.53
CA GLN A 224 -28.78 -7.74 5.49
C GLN A 224 -29.89 -8.63 6.03
N GLN A 225 -29.64 -9.94 5.98
CA GLN A 225 -30.52 -10.96 6.57
C GLN A 225 -29.69 -11.94 7.41
N VAL A 226 -30.19 -12.30 8.59
CA VAL A 226 -29.61 -13.38 9.39
C VAL A 226 -30.13 -14.70 8.84
N ILE A 227 -29.22 -15.55 8.36
CA ILE A 227 -29.53 -16.85 7.74
C ILE A 227 -29.47 -17.97 8.77
N GLU A 228 -28.52 -17.89 9.70
CA GLU A 228 -28.28 -18.93 10.70
C GLU A 228 -27.80 -18.29 12.01
N THR A 229 -28.22 -18.86 13.14
CA THR A 229 -27.72 -18.52 14.47
C THR A 229 -27.25 -19.80 15.15
N THR A 230 -26.00 -19.79 15.63
CA THR A 230 -25.33 -20.91 16.26
C THR A 230 -24.73 -20.49 17.60
N ASP A 231 -24.30 -21.44 18.43
CA ASP A 231 -23.62 -21.14 19.69
C ASP A 231 -22.32 -20.34 19.53
N ASN A 232 -21.70 -20.44 18.34
CA ASN A 232 -20.43 -19.80 18.02
C ASN A 232 -20.60 -18.42 17.36
N GLY A 233 -21.81 -18.04 16.95
CA GLY A 233 -22.06 -16.80 16.21
C GLY A 233 -23.21 -16.89 15.20
N ILE A 234 -23.26 -15.95 14.28
CA ILE A 234 -24.32 -15.85 13.26
C ILE A 234 -23.74 -15.93 11.84
N VAL A 235 -24.58 -16.36 10.90
CA VAL A 235 -24.31 -16.21 9.46
C VAL A 235 -25.29 -15.20 8.90
N ILE A 236 -24.75 -14.16 8.25
CA ILE A 236 -25.54 -13.13 7.57
C ILE A 236 -25.35 -13.21 6.06
N SER A 237 -26.38 -12.81 5.32
CA SER A 237 -26.35 -12.62 3.87
C SER A 237 -26.56 -11.14 3.54
N LEU A 238 -25.77 -10.63 2.60
CA LEU A 238 -25.87 -9.30 2.00
C LEU A 238 -25.98 -9.44 0.49
N LYS A 239 -26.79 -8.62 -0.17
CA LYS A 239 -26.81 -8.51 -1.64
C LYS A 239 -26.15 -7.18 -2.05
N VAL A 240 -24.86 -7.24 -2.35
CA VAL A 240 -24.01 -6.05 -2.57
C VAL A 240 -22.96 -6.29 -3.64
N GLN A 241 -22.48 -5.21 -4.27
CA GLN A 241 -21.29 -5.25 -5.11
C GLN A 241 -20.04 -5.42 -4.23
N LEU A 242 -19.03 -6.15 -4.73
CA LEU A 242 -17.73 -6.22 -4.06
C LEU A 242 -16.94 -4.93 -4.23
N ASN A 243 -17.15 -3.99 -3.31
CA ASN A 243 -16.48 -2.70 -3.30
C ASN A 243 -15.45 -2.58 -2.16
N PHE A 244 -14.71 -1.46 -2.18
CA PHE A 244 -13.61 -1.21 -1.25
C PHE A 244 -14.10 -1.11 0.21
N GLU A 245 -15.23 -0.45 0.43
CA GLU A 245 -15.81 -0.26 1.75
C GLU A 245 -16.29 -1.57 2.36
N LEU A 246 -16.91 -2.47 1.59
CA LEU A 246 -17.26 -3.81 2.07
C LEU A 246 -16.02 -4.55 2.60
N GLU A 247 -14.92 -4.56 1.82
CA GLU A 247 -13.68 -5.19 2.26
C GLU A 247 -13.12 -4.51 3.52
N LYS A 248 -13.26 -3.18 3.64
CA LYS A 248 -12.81 -2.42 4.81
C LYS A 248 -13.66 -2.70 6.04
N GLU A 249 -14.99 -2.82 5.93
CA GLU A 249 -15.85 -3.22 7.05
C GLU A 249 -15.43 -4.60 7.56
N ILE A 250 -15.29 -5.57 6.66
CA ILE A 250 -14.89 -6.94 7.02
C ILE A 250 -13.55 -6.94 7.77
N LEU A 251 -12.54 -6.24 7.22
CA LEU A 251 -11.23 -6.12 7.87
C LEU A 251 -11.28 -5.33 9.18
N GLY A 252 -12.24 -4.41 9.34
CA GLY A 252 -12.43 -3.63 10.56
C GLY A 252 -12.83 -4.49 11.76
N PHE A 253 -13.50 -5.61 11.52
CA PHE A 253 -13.80 -6.62 12.54
C PHE A 253 -12.64 -7.59 12.81
N GLY A 254 -11.56 -7.55 12.02
CA GLY A 254 -10.40 -8.41 12.21
C GLY A 254 -10.72 -9.90 12.08
N ASP A 255 -10.47 -10.66 13.15
CA ASP A 255 -10.70 -12.10 13.27
C ASP A 255 -12.14 -12.47 13.60
N ALA A 256 -12.98 -11.51 13.99
CA ALA A 256 -14.38 -11.75 14.36
C ALA A 256 -15.32 -11.99 13.17
N VAL A 257 -14.91 -11.65 11.94
CA VAL A 257 -15.71 -11.84 10.72
C VAL A 257 -14.96 -12.66 9.69
N ARG A 258 -15.64 -13.67 9.13
CA ARG A 258 -15.09 -14.53 8.08
C ARG A 258 -16.02 -14.58 6.87
N VAL A 259 -15.44 -14.35 5.69
CA VAL A 259 -16.16 -14.49 4.42
C VAL A 259 -16.40 -15.97 4.13
N ILE A 260 -17.67 -16.35 3.97
CA ILE A 260 -18.08 -17.69 3.51
C ILE A 260 -18.20 -17.69 1.99
N LYS A 261 -18.91 -16.70 1.41
CA LYS A 261 -19.10 -16.52 -0.03
C LYS A 261 -19.09 -15.03 -0.40
N PRO A 262 -18.70 -14.67 -1.63
CA PRO A 262 -18.16 -15.54 -2.69
C PRO A 262 -16.66 -15.81 -2.51
N GLU A 263 -16.15 -16.84 -3.21
CA GLU A 263 -14.73 -17.24 -3.14
C GLU A 263 -13.78 -16.14 -3.62
N THR A 264 -14.23 -15.28 -4.54
CA THR A 264 -13.50 -14.09 -4.99
C THR A 264 -13.21 -13.14 -3.84
N LEU A 265 -14.23 -12.77 -3.06
CA LEU A 265 -14.09 -11.90 -1.89
C LEU A 265 -13.25 -12.55 -0.80
N LYS A 266 -13.51 -13.83 -0.51
CA LYS A 266 -12.76 -14.61 0.48
C LYS A 266 -11.26 -14.66 0.16
N ARG A 267 -10.90 -14.88 -1.11
CA ARG A 267 -9.51 -14.84 -1.58
C ARG A 267 -8.90 -13.44 -1.37
N ARG A 268 -9.60 -12.37 -1.75
CA ARG A 268 -9.12 -10.99 -1.57
C ARG A 268 -8.84 -10.66 -0.10
N ILE A 269 -9.78 -10.98 0.80
CA ILE A 269 -9.61 -10.73 2.24
C ILE A 269 -8.43 -11.54 2.79
N ARG A 270 -8.30 -12.81 2.42
CA ARG A 270 -7.15 -13.64 2.81
C ARG A 270 -5.82 -13.06 2.32
N GLU A 271 -5.75 -12.60 1.08
CA GLU A 271 -4.55 -11.97 0.52
C GLU A 271 -4.19 -10.68 1.26
N ARG A 272 -5.18 -9.84 1.60
CA ARG A 272 -4.96 -8.61 2.36
C ARG A 272 -4.47 -8.88 3.78
N LEU A 273 -5.05 -9.87 4.47
CA LEU A 273 -4.60 -10.29 5.80
C LEU A 273 -3.18 -10.87 5.76
N ALA A 274 -2.87 -11.72 4.77
CA ALA A 274 -1.53 -12.26 4.58
C ALA A 274 -0.51 -11.15 4.31
N HIS A 275 -0.85 -10.16 3.49
CA HIS A 275 0.00 -8.99 3.25
C HIS A 275 0.17 -8.14 4.52
N ALA A 276 -0.88 -7.96 5.32
CA ALA A 276 -0.77 -7.27 6.60
C ALA A 276 0.23 -7.96 7.53
N LEU A 277 0.17 -9.29 7.64
CA LEU A 277 1.13 -10.09 8.41
C LEU A 277 2.55 -9.97 7.85
N ASP A 278 2.72 -10.07 6.53
CA ASP A 278 4.02 -9.93 5.86
C ASP A 278 4.70 -8.57 6.21
N LEU A 279 3.93 -7.50 6.41
CA LEU A 279 4.47 -6.18 6.79
C LEU A 279 5.06 -6.15 8.20
N TYR A 280 4.48 -6.88 9.15
CA TYR A 280 5.04 -7.03 10.49
C TYR A 280 6.27 -7.93 10.48
N ASP A 281 6.21 -9.00 9.69
CA ASP A 281 7.27 -9.99 9.58
C ASP A 281 8.52 -9.46 8.88
N ALA A 282 8.35 -8.52 7.94
CA ALA A 282 9.43 -7.96 7.12
C ALA A 282 10.12 -6.72 7.72
N ASP A 283 9.76 -6.27 8.92
CA ASP A 283 10.50 -5.18 9.56
C ASP A 283 11.79 -5.70 10.20
N LEU A 284 12.87 -5.65 9.44
CA LEU A 284 14.19 -6.09 9.92
C LEU A 284 14.76 -5.07 10.92
N THR A 285 14.98 -5.54 12.15
CA THR A 285 15.71 -4.79 13.17
C THR A 285 17.20 -4.72 12.84
N SER A 286 17.85 -3.59 13.18
CA SER A 286 19.28 -3.42 12.96
C SER A 286 20.13 -4.48 13.68
N SER A 287 19.69 -4.93 14.86
CA SER A 287 20.33 -6.04 15.59
C SER A 287 20.23 -7.36 14.83
N GLY A 288 19.06 -7.69 14.28
CA GLY A 288 18.85 -8.91 13.51
C GLY A 288 19.74 -8.97 12.25
N ILE A 289 19.86 -7.84 11.54
CA ILE A 289 20.78 -7.71 10.39
C ILE A 289 22.22 -7.94 10.83
N LYS A 290 22.68 -7.27 11.89
CA LYS A 290 24.05 -7.40 12.40
C LYS A 290 24.38 -8.85 12.78
N THR A 291 23.48 -9.52 13.49
CA THR A 291 23.64 -10.93 13.87
C THR A 291 23.70 -11.84 12.65
N ALA A 292 22.87 -11.62 11.62
CA ALA A 292 22.90 -12.41 10.39
C ALA A 292 24.23 -12.22 9.63
N LEU A 293 24.71 -10.98 9.48
CA LEU A 293 25.99 -10.70 8.85
C LEU A 293 27.17 -11.31 9.64
N GLN A 294 27.16 -11.23 10.97
CA GLN A 294 28.18 -11.89 11.81
C GLN A 294 28.16 -13.42 11.66
N LYS A 295 26.97 -14.04 11.58
CA LYS A 295 26.85 -15.47 11.29
C LYS A 295 27.40 -15.82 9.90
N ALA A 296 27.12 -14.99 8.90
CA ALA A 296 27.65 -15.18 7.55
C ALA A 296 29.19 -15.08 7.52
N GLU A 297 29.81 -14.19 8.30
CA GLU A 297 31.27 -14.11 8.42
C GLU A 297 31.86 -15.31 9.19
N GLY A 298 31.26 -15.69 10.33
CA GLY A 298 31.80 -16.75 11.19
C GLY A 298 31.56 -18.17 10.67
N ARG A 299 30.38 -18.45 10.11
CA ARG A 299 29.97 -19.77 9.60
C ARG A 299 29.98 -19.88 8.08
N GLY A 300 30.23 -18.77 7.38
CA GLY A 300 30.21 -18.69 5.93
C GLY A 300 28.80 -18.54 5.36
N SER A 301 27.75 -18.61 6.20
CA SER A 301 26.36 -18.51 5.76
C SER A 301 25.39 -18.02 6.85
N ALA A 302 24.32 -17.33 6.42
CA ALA A 302 23.17 -16.99 7.24
C ALA A 302 21.90 -16.83 6.37
N ILE A 303 20.72 -16.96 6.96
CA ILE A 303 19.42 -16.83 6.28
C ILE A 303 18.58 -15.76 6.98
N LEU A 304 17.92 -14.91 6.19
CA LEU A 304 16.88 -13.97 6.64
C LEU A 304 15.62 -14.22 5.81
N GLN A 305 14.52 -14.63 6.44
CA GLN A 305 13.33 -15.13 5.71
C GLN A 305 12.42 -14.02 5.16
N ASN A 306 12.40 -12.84 5.78
CA ASN A 306 11.39 -11.82 5.50
C ASN A 306 12.05 -10.52 5.01
N VAL A 307 12.79 -10.60 3.91
CA VAL A 307 13.43 -9.39 3.32
C VAL A 307 12.51 -8.73 2.29
N TYR A 308 11.76 -9.54 1.56
CA TYR A 308 10.77 -9.10 0.57
C TYR A 308 9.39 -9.63 0.93
N THR A 309 8.39 -8.79 0.74
CA THR A 309 6.98 -9.16 0.81
C THR A 309 6.60 -10.05 -0.38
N LYS A 310 5.54 -10.85 -0.26
CA LYS A 310 5.00 -11.64 -1.39
C LYS A 310 4.67 -10.78 -2.60
N LYS A 311 4.21 -9.54 -2.37
CA LYS A 311 3.88 -8.59 -3.44
C LYS A 311 5.11 -8.17 -4.23
N GLU A 312 6.22 -7.89 -3.56
CA GLU A 312 7.51 -7.56 -4.21
C GLU A 312 8.04 -8.77 -4.98
N VAL A 313 8.03 -9.97 -4.38
CA VAL A 313 8.45 -11.22 -5.04
C VAL A 313 7.64 -11.49 -6.31
N ASN A 314 6.31 -11.35 -6.24
CA ASN A 314 5.44 -11.53 -7.40
C ASN A 314 5.75 -10.50 -8.49
N LYS A 315 5.99 -9.24 -8.12
CA LYS A 315 6.35 -8.21 -9.11
C LYS A 315 7.68 -8.52 -9.79
N ILE A 316 8.68 -8.99 -9.05
CA ILE A 316 9.98 -9.44 -9.60
C ILE A 316 9.75 -10.61 -10.59
N LYS A 317 8.96 -11.62 -10.20
CA LYS A 317 8.61 -12.75 -11.07
C LYS A 317 7.92 -12.29 -12.36
N THR A 318 6.97 -11.36 -12.27
CA THR A 318 6.27 -10.81 -13.44
C THR A 318 7.23 -10.13 -14.40
N ILE A 319 8.15 -9.29 -13.90
CA ILE A 319 9.14 -8.60 -14.74
C ILE A 319 10.05 -9.59 -15.47
N ILE A 320 10.54 -10.62 -14.76
CA ILE A 320 11.37 -11.68 -15.35
C ILE A 320 10.57 -12.46 -16.41
N GLN A 321 9.30 -12.78 -16.14
CA GLN A 321 8.44 -13.47 -17.10
C GLN A 321 8.19 -12.60 -18.35
N GLU A 322 7.95 -11.31 -18.19
CA GLU A 322 7.79 -10.37 -19.30
C GLU A 322 9.05 -10.28 -20.16
N TYR A 323 10.25 -10.32 -19.57
CA TYR A 323 11.50 -10.43 -20.31
C TYR A 323 11.56 -11.72 -21.13
N PHE A 324 11.28 -12.88 -20.53
CA PHE A 324 11.28 -14.14 -21.27
C PHE A 324 10.28 -14.15 -22.42
N ASN A 325 9.09 -13.58 -22.23
CA ASN A 325 8.07 -13.48 -23.27
C ASN A 325 8.50 -12.60 -24.45
N LYS A 326 9.39 -11.62 -24.23
CA LYS A 326 9.92 -10.73 -25.28
C LYS A 326 11.14 -11.30 -26.00
N THR A 327 12.01 -12.00 -25.27
CA THR A 327 13.35 -12.36 -25.73
C THR A 327 13.43 -13.81 -26.26
N LEU A 328 12.52 -14.71 -25.87
CA LEU A 328 12.53 -16.09 -26.34
C LEU A 328 11.60 -16.30 -27.54
N PRO A 329 12.08 -16.90 -28.65
CA PRO A 329 11.22 -17.36 -29.73
C PRO A 329 10.18 -18.36 -29.22
N LYS A 330 8.95 -18.30 -29.75
CA LYS A 330 7.93 -19.32 -29.49
C LYS A 330 8.44 -20.67 -29.98
N GLY A 331 8.87 -21.54 -29.06
CA GLY A 331 9.24 -22.93 -29.35
C GLY A 331 10.68 -23.33 -29.04
N ASP A 332 11.52 -22.45 -28.51
CA ASP A 332 12.93 -22.78 -28.24
C ASP A 332 13.24 -23.08 -26.75
N LYS A 333 14.35 -23.81 -26.53
CA LYS A 333 14.77 -24.41 -25.24
C LYS A 333 14.63 -23.46 -24.04
N GLN A 334 14.02 -23.97 -22.97
CA GLN A 334 13.80 -23.27 -21.71
C GLN A 334 15.11 -22.66 -21.17
N VAL A 335 15.19 -21.33 -21.09
CA VAL A 335 16.37 -20.64 -20.55
C VAL A 335 16.35 -20.69 -19.03
N TYR A 336 17.31 -21.41 -18.48
CA TYR A 336 17.42 -21.67 -17.04
C TYR A 336 18.24 -20.65 -16.27
N ALA A 337 18.89 -19.71 -16.96
CA ALA A 337 19.66 -18.66 -16.29
C ALA A 337 19.77 -17.39 -17.14
N ILE A 338 19.75 -16.23 -16.48
CA ILE A 338 20.06 -14.93 -17.08
C ILE A 338 21.31 -14.40 -16.37
N ARG A 339 22.43 -14.29 -17.10
CA ARG A 339 23.66 -13.67 -16.61
C ARG A 339 23.59 -12.16 -16.83
N GLN A 340 24.36 -11.38 -16.08
CA GLN A 340 24.33 -9.92 -16.18
C GLN A 340 22.92 -9.36 -15.98
N LEU A 341 22.17 -9.94 -15.04
CA LEU A 341 20.72 -9.77 -14.89
C LEU A 341 20.28 -8.30 -14.87
N LEU A 342 21.03 -7.43 -14.18
CA LEU A 342 20.67 -6.02 -14.03
C LEU A 342 21.09 -5.14 -15.21
N ILE A 343 21.87 -5.69 -16.14
CA ILE A 343 22.16 -5.11 -17.45
C ILE A 343 21.05 -5.53 -18.42
N GLU A 344 20.69 -6.81 -18.43
CA GLU A 344 19.62 -7.37 -19.27
C GLU A 344 18.22 -6.84 -18.89
N ILE A 345 17.96 -6.66 -17.59
CA ILE A 345 16.67 -6.20 -17.05
C ILE A 345 16.89 -5.06 -16.05
N PRO A 346 17.20 -3.83 -16.53
CA PRO A 346 17.49 -2.70 -15.64
C PRO A 346 16.35 -2.33 -14.69
N GLU A 347 15.09 -2.57 -15.10
CA GLU A 347 13.88 -2.28 -14.34
C GLU A 347 13.84 -3.01 -12.99
N LEU A 348 14.47 -4.19 -12.89
CA LEU A 348 14.53 -4.98 -11.65
C LEU A 348 15.25 -4.24 -10.52
N LYS A 349 16.15 -3.30 -10.81
CA LYS A 349 16.92 -2.57 -9.78
C LYS A 349 16.01 -1.96 -8.72
N SER A 350 14.92 -1.33 -9.13
CA SER A 350 13.99 -0.65 -8.21
C SER A 350 13.24 -1.60 -7.27
N PHE A 351 13.06 -2.85 -7.67
CA PHE A 351 12.36 -3.88 -6.90
C PHE A 351 13.30 -4.77 -6.07
N LEU A 352 14.51 -5.01 -6.57
CA LEU A 352 15.53 -5.78 -5.85
C LEU A 352 16.14 -4.98 -4.71
N PHE A 353 16.51 -3.72 -4.93
CA PHE A 353 17.05 -2.87 -3.88
C PHE A 353 15.92 -2.19 -3.09
N ASN A 354 15.09 -3.00 -2.42
CA ASN A 354 14.06 -2.48 -1.53
C ASN A 354 14.67 -1.88 -0.24
N LYS A 355 13.82 -1.31 0.63
CA LYS A 355 14.25 -0.68 1.88
C LYS A 355 15.11 -1.63 2.75
N ASN A 356 14.75 -2.90 2.80
CA ASN A 356 15.41 -3.90 3.64
C ASN A 356 16.78 -4.29 3.09
N LEU A 357 16.89 -4.60 1.79
CA LEU A 357 18.19 -4.91 1.19
C LEU A 357 19.15 -3.72 1.29
N LYS A 358 18.65 -2.49 1.10
CA LYS A 358 19.45 -1.27 1.28
C LYS A 358 20.00 -1.12 2.70
N LYS A 359 19.18 -1.35 3.73
CA LYS A 359 19.62 -1.36 5.14
C LYS A 359 20.71 -2.42 5.38
N ILE A 360 20.53 -3.62 4.82
CA ILE A 360 21.51 -4.72 4.92
C ILE A 360 22.85 -4.31 4.31
N LEU A 361 22.84 -3.78 3.07
CA LEU A 361 24.05 -3.37 2.37
C LEU A 361 24.76 -2.21 3.11
N ALA A 362 24.00 -1.20 3.56
CA ALA A 362 24.54 -0.10 4.35
C ALA A 362 25.21 -0.56 5.65
N SER A 363 24.71 -1.64 6.27
CA SER A 363 25.30 -2.19 7.50
C SER A 363 26.68 -2.82 7.30
N LYS A 364 27.07 -3.13 6.05
CA LYS A 364 28.39 -3.68 5.72
C LYS A 364 29.41 -2.58 5.35
N GLY A 365 28.94 -1.39 4.96
CA GLY A 365 29.75 -0.22 4.66
C GLY A 365 29.37 0.44 3.33
N ASP A 366 29.75 1.71 3.17
CA ASP A 366 29.34 2.53 2.00
C ASP A 366 30.08 2.17 0.71
N ASN A 367 31.21 1.48 0.80
CA ASN A 367 32.08 1.16 -0.33
C ASN A 367 31.72 -0.14 -1.06
N LEU A 368 30.61 -0.80 -0.69
CA LEU A 368 30.17 -2.00 -1.42
C LEU A 368 29.64 -1.63 -2.81
N PHE A 369 29.98 -2.43 -3.81
CA PHE A 369 29.41 -2.33 -5.14
C PHE A 369 29.07 -3.72 -5.68
N LEU A 370 28.08 -3.78 -6.56
CA LEU A 370 27.69 -5.03 -7.20
C LEU A 370 28.75 -5.43 -8.23
N THR A 371 29.11 -6.71 -8.25
CA THR A 371 30.11 -7.28 -9.17
C THR A 371 29.54 -8.37 -10.07
N LYS A 372 28.43 -9.00 -9.68
CA LYS A 372 27.78 -10.07 -10.44
C LYS A 372 26.29 -10.15 -10.10
N ALA A 373 25.43 -10.29 -11.11
CA ALA A 373 24.01 -10.58 -10.92
C ALA A 373 23.53 -11.67 -11.88
N ILE A 374 22.97 -12.76 -11.32
CA ILE A 374 22.50 -13.91 -12.10
C ILE A 374 21.10 -14.32 -11.62
N TYR A 375 20.18 -14.55 -12.54
CA TYR A 375 18.96 -15.31 -12.27
C TYR A 375 19.19 -16.78 -12.60
N PHE A 376 18.72 -17.68 -11.74
CA PHE A 376 18.67 -19.11 -11.96
C PHE A 376 17.24 -19.61 -11.80
N ASP A 377 16.79 -20.45 -12.72
CA ASP A 377 15.60 -21.27 -12.60
C ASP A 377 15.99 -22.74 -12.72
N LYS A 378 15.72 -23.52 -11.67
CA LYS A 378 15.81 -24.98 -11.73
C LYS A 378 14.39 -25.54 -11.81
N PRO A 379 13.88 -25.86 -13.01
CA PRO A 379 12.57 -26.48 -13.15
C PRO A 379 12.63 -27.96 -12.83
N PRO A 380 11.48 -28.61 -12.56
CA PRO A 380 11.42 -30.03 -12.23
C PRO A 380 12.06 -30.94 -13.29
N GLU A 381 11.95 -30.57 -14.56
CA GLU A 381 12.39 -31.36 -15.71
C GLU A 381 13.91 -31.27 -15.96
N SER A 382 14.60 -30.30 -15.36
CA SER A 382 16.02 -30.05 -15.58
C SER A 382 16.83 -30.26 -14.30
N ASN A 383 17.19 -31.51 -14.06
CA ASN A 383 17.67 -32.00 -12.77
C ASN A 383 19.20 -32.16 -12.71
N TRP A 384 19.97 -31.14 -13.09
CA TRP A 384 21.42 -31.18 -12.91
C TRP A 384 21.78 -31.19 -11.41
N TYR A 385 22.49 -32.22 -10.99
CA TYR A 385 23.12 -32.27 -9.67
C TYR A 385 24.38 -31.42 -9.71
N VAL A 386 24.57 -30.56 -8.70
CA VAL A 386 25.81 -29.81 -8.56
C VAL A 386 26.58 -30.40 -7.40
N THR A 387 27.74 -30.97 -7.70
CA THR A 387 28.67 -31.57 -6.73
C THR A 387 29.17 -30.52 -5.74
N TRP A 388 29.79 -30.97 -4.65
CA TRP A 388 30.46 -30.07 -3.70
C TRP A 388 31.52 -29.23 -4.40
N HIS A 389 31.42 -27.91 -4.26
CA HIS A 389 32.35 -26.95 -4.86
C HIS A 389 32.39 -25.64 -4.04
N GLN A 390 33.33 -24.77 -4.42
CA GLN A 390 33.44 -23.39 -3.98
C GLN A 390 33.28 -22.45 -5.19
N ASP A 391 32.71 -21.27 -4.99
CA ASP A 391 32.64 -20.22 -6.00
C ASP A 391 33.97 -19.46 -6.05
N ILE A 392 34.89 -19.90 -6.91
CA ILE A 392 36.29 -19.41 -6.95
C ILE A 392 36.56 -18.40 -8.07
N THR A 393 35.55 -17.98 -8.84
CA THR A 393 35.74 -17.11 -10.00
C THR A 393 34.97 -15.80 -9.93
N ILE A 394 35.60 -14.73 -10.42
CA ILE A 394 35.00 -13.41 -10.61
C ILE A 394 34.84 -13.10 -12.10
N ASN A 395 33.96 -12.16 -12.43
CA ASN A 395 33.76 -11.68 -13.80
C ASN A 395 34.44 -10.32 -14.00
N VAL A 396 35.13 -10.16 -15.12
CA VAL A 396 35.89 -8.94 -15.45
C VAL A 396 35.58 -8.47 -16.88
N ASN A 397 35.86 -7.20 -17.16
CA ASN A 397 35.57 -6.56 -18.45
C ASN A 397 36.48 -7.06 -19.60
N LYS A 398 37.74 -7.39 -19.30
CA LYS A 398 38.72 -7.87 -20.28
C LYS A 398 39.72 -8.82 -19.62
N LYS A 399 40.36 -9.66 -20.44
CA LYS A 399 41.51 -10.44 -20.00
C LYS A 399 42.73 -9.51 -19.85
N THR A 400 43.39 -9.54 -18.70
CA THR A 400 44.62 -8.79 -18.43
C THR A 400 45.55 -9.70 -17.65
N GLU A 401 46.73 -9.98 -18.20
CA GLU A 401 47.72 -10.80 -17.51
C GLU A 401 48.16 -10.08 -16.24
N THR A 402 47.92 -10.69 -15.07
CA THR A 402 48.10 -10.05 -13.77
C THR A 402 48.51 -11.10 -12.75
N VAL A 403 49.52 -10.79 -11.93
CA VAL A 403 50.07 -11.72 -10.94
C VAL A 403 48.98 -12.16 -9.96
N GLY A 404 48.86 -13.48 -9.73
CA GLY A 404 47.89 -14.07 -8.81
C GLY A 404 46.50 -14.33 -9.42
N TYR A 405 46.26 -13.95 -10.68
CA TYR A 405 45.02 -14.20 -11.41
C TYR A 405 45.20 -15.35 -12.39
N THR A 406 44.48 -16.46 -12.20
CA THR A 406 44.68 -17.71 -12.95
C THR A 406 43.37 -18.31 -13.45
N GLY A 407 43.43 -19.29 -14.35
CA GLY A 407 42.24 -20.04 -14.79
C GLY A 407 41.24 -19.21 -15.59
N TRP A 408 41.72 -18.37 -16.50
CA TRP A 408 40.90 -17.54 -17.39
C TRP A 408 39.95 -18.40 -18.24
N THR A 409 38.68 -18.03 -18.28
CA THR A 409 37.66 -18.66 -19.13
C THR A 409 36.77 -17.59 -19.78
N GLN A 410 36.21 -17.89 -20.94
CA GLN A 410 35.28 -17.02 -21.64
C GLN A 410 34.06 -17.84 -22.08
N LYS A 411 32.86 -17.38 -21.69
CA LYS A 411 31.58 -17.98 -22.08
C LYS A 411 30.66 -16.89 -22.62
N GLY A 412 30.50 -16.85 -23.95
CA GLY A 412 29.82 -15.74 -24.62
C GLY A 412 30.55 -14.43 -24.38
N SER A 413 29.85 -13.40 -23.90
CA SER A 413 30.41 -12.09 -23.55
C SER A 413 31.04 -12.01 -22.16
N VAL A 414 30.94 -13.07 -21.34
CA VAL A 414 31.45 -13.06 -19.95
C VAL A 414 32.85 -13.64 -19.88
N ILE A 415 33.80 -12.86 -19.37
CA ILE A 415 35.17 -13.29 -19.06
C ILE A 415 35.28 -13.51 -17.56
N SER A 416 35.75 -14.69 -17.15
CA SER A 416 35.90 -15.07 -15.75
C SER A 416 37.33 -15.49 -15.42
N VAL A 417 37.78 -15.21 -14.20
CA VAL A 417 39.13 -15.52 -13.71
C VAL A 417 39.08 -15.91 -12.23
N CYS A 418 40.01 -16.74 -11.77
CA CYS A 418 40.24 -17.00 -10.36
C CYS A 418 41.16 -15.91 -9.78
N PRO A 419 40.68 -15.04 -8.88
CA PRO A 419 41.50 -14.01 -8.24
C PRO A 419 42.26 -14.58 -7.02
N PRO A 420 43.13 -13.77 -6.37
CA PRO A 420 43.65 -14.06 -5.05
C PRO A 420 42.55 -14.27 -3.99
N GLU A 421 42.85 -15.04 -2.93
CA GLU A 421 41.86 -15.40 -1.91
C GLU A 421 41.22 -14.20 -1.20
N ASP A 422 41.97 -13.12 -0.99
CA ASP A 422 41.48 -11.94 -0.26
C ASP A 422 40.31 -11.27 -0.99
N ILE A 423 40.31 -11.28 -2.33
CA ILE A 423 39.18 -10.80 -3.13
C ILE A 423 37.94 -11.66 -2.87
N LEU A 424 38.09 -13.00 -2.84
CA LEU A 424 36.99 -13.94 -2.59
C LEU A 424 36.47 -13.83 -1.14
N LYS A 425 37.36 -13.65 -0.15
CA LYS A 425 36.99 -13.48 1.26
C LYS A 425 36.22 -12.17 1.51
N ASN A 426 36.55 -11.12 0.76
CA ASN A 426 35.85 -9.84 0.83
C ASN A 426 34.47 -9.85 0.16
N THR A 427 34.22 -10.77 -0.77
CA THR A 427 32.93 -10.87 -1.46
C THR A 427 31.80 -11.24 -0.49
N LEU A 428 30.67 -10.54 -0.62
CA LEU A 428 29.39 -10.87 -0.01
C LEU A 428 28.43 -11.38 -1.09
N THR A 429 28.03 -12.65 -0.98
CA THR A 429 26.99 -13.21 -1.85
C THR A 429 25.64 -13.14 -1.16
N ILE A 430 24.63 -12.62 -1.87
CA ILE A 430 23.24 -12.57 -1.45
C ILE A 430 22.40 -13.32 -2.48
N ARG A 431 21.76 -14.41 -2.05
CA ARG A 431 20.83 -15.18 -2.86
C ARG A 431 19.41 -14.83 -2.46
N ILE A 432 18.63 -14.22 -3.35
CA ILE A 432 17.23 -13.86 -3.11
C ILE A 432 16.35 -14.98 -3.66
N HIS A 433 15.55 -15.59 -2.80
CA HIS A 433 14.70 -16.72 -3.17
C HIS A 433 13.33 -16.22 -3.61
N LEU A 434 12.93 -16.56 -4.84
CA LEU A 434 11.62 -16.20 -5.37
C LEU A 434 10.57 -17.28 -5.07
N ASP A 435 11.00 -18.50 -4.79
CA ASP A 435 10.15 -19.62 -4.39
C ASP A 435 10.58 -20.18 -3.04
N ASP A 436 9.65 -20.78 -2.30
CA ASP A 436 9.97 -21.56 -1.11
C ASP A 436 10.95 -22.65 -1.50
N THR A 437 12.13 -22.65 -0.88
CA THR A 437 13.25 -23.50 -1.23
C THR A 437 13.57 -24.42 -0.07
N ASP A 438 13.59 -25.71 -0.35
CA ASP A 438 13.92 -26.78 0.58
C ASP A 438 14.74 -27.87 -0.12
N GLU A 439 15.11 -28.95 0.58
CA GLU A 439 15.85 -30.04 -0.04
C GLU A 439 15.10 -30.70 -1.22
N ARG A 440 13.76 -30.66 -1.20
CA ARG A 440 12.90 -31.36 -2.17
C ARG A 440 12.85 -30.64 -3.51
N ASN A 441 12.97 -29.30 -3.56
CA ASN A 441 13.14 -28.58 -4.82
C ASN A 441 14.61 -28.19 -5.12
N GLY A 442 15.55 -28.92 -4.51
CA GLY A 442 16.96 -28.84 -4.83
C GLY A 442 17.72 -27.74 -4.10
N GLY A 443 17.20 -27.23 -2.98
CA GLY A 443 17.89 -26.31 -2.06
C GLY A 443 19.35 -26.66 -1.80
N LEU A 444 20.15 -25.63 -1.51
CA LEU A 444 21.57 -25.81 -1.25
C LEU A 444 21.78 -26.56 0.06
N LYS A 445 22.81 -27.40 0.09
CA LYS A 445 23.42 -27.91 1.31
C LYS A 445 24.80 -27.28 1.45
N ILE A 446 25.20 -26.96 2.68
CA ILE A 446 26.46 -26.29 2.99
C ILE A 446 27.26 -27.05 4.05
N ILE A 447 28.57 -26.81 4.11
CA ILE A 447 29.42 -27.22 5.24
C ILE A 447 29.89 -25.96 5.97
N PRO A 448 29.25 -25.60 7.11
CA PRO A 448 29.59 -24.38 7.84
C PRO A 448 31.07 -24.32 8.23
N GLY A 449 31.66 -23.12 8.09
CA GLY A 449 33.05 -22.88 8.47
C GLY A 449 34.09 -23.34 7.44
N SER A 450 33.70 -23.95 6.32
CA SER A 450 34.64 -24.39 5.29
C SER A 450 35.20 -23.25 4.42
N HIS A 451 34.76 -22.00 4.65
CA HIS A 451 35.06 -20.82 3.82
C HIS A 451 36.37 -20.11 4.16
N GLN A 452 37.16 -20.66 5.08
CA GLN A 452 38.38 -20.00 5.59
C GLN A 452 39.51 -19.89 4.56
N LYS A 453 39.52 -20.79 3.56
CA LYS A 453 40.52 -20.82 2.48
C LYS A 453 39.98 -21.50 1.24
N LYS A 454 40.69 -21.36 0.13
CA LYS A 454 40.43 -22.15 -1.08
C LYS A 454 40.87 -23.60 -0.84
N LEU A 455 40.05 -24.54 -1.28
CA LEU A 455 40.26 -25.98 -1.10
C LEU A 455 40.60 -26.65 -2.43
N ASN A 456 41.46 -27.66 -2.38
CA ASN A 456 41.70 -28.56 -3.51
C ASN A 456 40.74 -29.75 -3.48
N ASN A 457 40.74 -30.57 -4.54
CA ASN A 457 39.79 -31.69 -4.67
C ASN A 457 39.88 -32.71 -3.52
N ASP A 458 41.08 -33.04 -3.05
CA ASP A 458 41.29 -34.01 -1.97
C ASP A 458 40.78 -33.49 -0.63
N GLN A 459 41.00 -32.19 -0.36
CA GLN A 459 40.46 -31.52 0.81
C GLN A 459 38.93 -31.46 0.78
N ILE A 460 38.34 -31.18 -0.38
CA ILE A 460 36.88 -31.18 -0.56
C ILE A 460 36.33 -32.58 -0.27
N ALA A 461 36.91 -33.62 -0.84
CA ALA A 461 36.49 -35.00 -0.60
C ALA A 461 36.58 -35.35 0.89
N THR A 462 37.71 -35.04 1.53
CA THR A 462 37.94 -35.30 2.95
C THR A 462 36.92 -34.57 3.84
N ILE A 463 36.70 -33.27 3.62
CA ILE A 463 35.77 -32.47 4.43
C ILE A 463 34.33 -32.96 4.25
N THR A 464 33.92 -33.23 3.01
CA THR A 464 32.54 -33.65 2.70
C THR A 464 32.21 -35.05 3.21
N GLN A 465 33.19 -35.94 3.32
CA GLN A 465 33.02 -37.27 3.93
C GLN A 465 32.92 -37.22 5.46
N ASN A 466 33.60 -36.26 6.09
CA ASN A 466 33.76 -36.21 7.55
C ASN A 466 32.92 -35.12 8.23
N SER A 467 32.11 -34.36 7.48
CA SER A 467 31.30 -33.26 8.00
C SER A 467 29.82 -33.48 7.75
N MET A 468 28.99 -33.03 8.69
CA MET A 468 27.55 -32.99 8.49
C MET A 468 27.15 -31.78 7.64
N ALA A 469 26.52 -32.05 6.50
CA ALA A 469 25.95 -31.02 5.64
C ALA A 469 24.67 -30.45 6.24
N LEU A 470 24.50 -29.13 6.19
CA LEU A 470 23.27 -28.46 6.61
C LEU A 470 22.45 -28.01 5.39
N PRO A 471 21.14 -28.31 5.33
CA PRO A 471 20.27 -27.72 4.32
C PRO A 471 20.03 -26.24 4.55
N CYS A 472 19.92 -25.49 3.45
CA CYS A 472 19.54 -24.09 3.45
C CYS A 472 18.08 -23.97 3.00
N GLU A 473 17.16 -23.94 3.97
CA GLU A 473 15.73 -23.74 3.72
C GLU A 473 15.38 -22.24 3.79
N VAL A 474 14.86 -21.72 2.68
CA VAL A 474 14.56 -20.29 2.53
C VAL A 474 13.19 -20.13 1.91
N LYS A 475 12.29 -19.43 2.61
CA LYS A 475 10.96 -19.09 2.12
C LYS A 475 11.06 -18.08 0.97
N ALA A 476 10.05 -18.04 0.12
CA ALA A 476 9.95 -17.00 -0.91
C ALA A 476 10.00 -15.61 -0.27
N GLY A 477 10.87 -14.74 -0.79
CA GLY A 477 11.15 -13.41 -0.23
C GLY A 477 12.25 -13.38 0.83
N GLY A 478 12.78 -14.55 1.20
CA GLY A 478 13.98 -14.66 2.02
C GLY A 478 15.26 -14.49 1.21
N ILE A 479 16.33 -14.15 1.92
CA ILE A 479 17.68 -14.14 1.40
C ILE A 479 18.58 -15.11 2.14
N HIS A 480 19.55 -15.64 1.41
CA HIS A 480 20.64 -16.47 1.92
C HIS A 480 21.96 -15.76 1.67
N PHE A 481 22.62 -15.36 2.75
CA PHE A 481 24.00 -14.90 2.72
C PHE A 481 24.93 -16.10 2.62
N MET A 482 25.94 -15.97 1.77
CA MET A 482 26.94 -17.00 1.55
C MET A 482 28.31 -16.36 1.29
N LYS A 483 29.37 -16.99 1.79
CA LYS A 483 30.74 -16.70 1.38
C LYS A 483 31.09 -17.54 0.15
N PRO A 484 31.78 -17.01 -0.88
CA PRO A 484 32.08 -17.78 -2.09
C PRO A 484 32.89 -19.05 -1.81
N LEU A 485 33.80 -18.99 -0.84
CA LEU A 485 34.62 -20.14 -0.42
C LEU A 485 33.83 -21.14 0.45
N LEU A 486 32.56 -20.92 0.75
CA LEU A 486 31.76 -21.92 1.47
C LEU A 486 31.52 -23.13 0.56
N LEU A 487 31.80 -24.34 1.08
CA LEU A 487 31.48 -25.57 0.39
C LEU A 487 29.98 -25.73 0.36
N HIS A 488 29.47 -25.87 -0.86
CA HIS A 488 28.06 -26.06 -1.09
C HIS A 488 27.79 -27.01 -2.24
N ALA A 489 26.62 -27.63 -2.20
CA ALA A 489 26.12 -28.54 -3.22
C ALA A 489 24.61 -28.32 -3.39
N SER A 490 24.07 -28.70 -4.55
CA SER A 490 22.64 -28.59 -4.83
C SER A 490 22.08 -29.98 -5.12
N SER A 491 21.11 -30.39 -4.31
CA SER A 491 20.46 -31.69 -4.48
C SER A 491 19.60 -31.74 -5.74
N LYS A 492 19.29 -32.95 -6.18
CA LYS A 492 18.31 -33.17 -7.25
C LYS A 492 16.91 -32.75 -6.78
N VAL A 493 16.13 -32.15 -7.68
CA VAL A 493 14.71 -31.86 -7.44
C VAL A 493 13.98 -33.20 -7.35
N THR A 494 13.20 -33.39 -6.29
CA THR A 494 12.38 -34.59 -6.01
C THR A 494 10.88 -34.27 -5.98
N ASN A 495 10.50 -32.98 -6.06
CA ASN A 495 9.12 -32.53 -6.21
C ASN A 495 8.89 -31.83 -7.56
N GLN A 496 7.64 -31.56 -7.94
CA GLN A 496 7.32 -30.82 -9.17
C GLN A 496 7.35 -29.29 -8.98
N LYS A 497 8.15 -28.76 -8.04
CA LYS A 497 8.22 -27.32 -7.79
C LYS A 497 9.46 -26.70 -8.43
N HIS A 498 9.30 -25.49 -8.96
CA HIS A 498 10.41 -24.65 -9.40
C HIS A 498 11.25 -24.16 -8.23
N ARG A 499 12.51 -23.82 -8.51
CA ARG A 499 13.37 -23.08 -7.61
C ARG A 499 14.06 -21.94 -8.36
N ARG A 500 13.46 -20.74 -8.26
CA ARG A 500 13.99 -19.52 -8.84
C ARG A 500 14.76 -18.70 -7.80
N VAL A 501 16.01 -18.37 -8.12
CA VAL A 501 16.93 -17.65 -7.22
C VAL A 501 17.67 -16.57 -7.99
N LEU A 502 17.80 -15.40 -7.38
CA LEU A 502 18.68 -14.33 -7.84
C LEU A 502 19.96 -14.37 -7.03
N HIS A 503 21.11 -14.51 -7.68
CA HIS A 503 22.42 -14.54 -7.05
C HIS A 503 23.13 -13.23 -7.33
N LEU A 504 23.32 -12.43 -6.29
CA LEU A 504 24.00 -11.16 -6.33
C LEU A 504 25.33 -11.27 -5.57
N GLU A 505 26.42 -10.80 -6.16
CA GLU A 505 27.71 -10.68 -5.50
C GLU A 505 28.09 -9.21 -5.36
N PHE A 506 28.58 -8.86 -4.19
CA PHE A 506 29.08 -7.55 -3.87
C PHE A 506 30.53 -7.63 -3.39
N ASN A 507 31.32 -6.62 -3.71
CA ASN A 507 32.69 -6.48 -3.22
C ASN A 507 32.96 -5.01 -2.87
N SER A 508 34.05 -4.74 -2.16
CA SER A 508 34.52 -3.39 -1.82
C SER A 508 35.98 -3.15 -2.20
N LEU A 509 36.64 -4.15 -2.81
CA LEU A 509 38.02 -4.06 -3.29
C LEU A 509 38.01 -3.83 -4.80
N GLU A 510 38.77 -2.84 -5.22
CA GLU A 510 39.07 -2.63 -6.64
C GLU A 510 40.03 -3.71 -7.16
N LEU A 511 39.95 -3.98 -8.46
CA LEU A 511 40.89 -4.87 -9.12
C LEU A 511 42.16 -4.10 -9.49
N PRO A 512 43.33 -4.75 -9.51
CA PRO A 512 44.61 -4.08 -9.80
C PRO A 512 44.77 -3.70 -11.27
N GLY A 513 45.56 -2.65 -11.52
CA GLY A 513 45.91 -2.20 -12.86
C GLY A 513 44.69 -1.69 -13.65
N ASP A 514 44.61 -2.09 -14.92
CA ASP A 514 43.51 -1.70 -15.83
C ASP A 514 42.33 -2.69 -15.82
N MET A 515 42.31 -3.64 -14.87
CA MET A 515 41.25 -4.64 -14.77
C MET A 515 40.04 -4.02 -14.08
N GLU A 516 38.84 -4.24 -14.61
CA GLU A 516 37.61 -3.78 -13.97
C GLU A 516 36.62 -4.94 -13.81
N TRP A 517 35.80 -4.83 -12.77
CA TRP A 517 34.69 -5.76 -12.54
C TRP A 517 33.69 -5.70 -13.69
N GLY A 518 33.27 -6.87 -14.19
CA GLY A 518 32.45 -6.96 -15.40
C GLY A 518 31.06 -6.31 -15.28
N GLU A 519 30.50 -6.25 -14.06
CA GLU A 519 29.17 -5.67 -13.80
C GLU A 519 29.23 -4.55 -12.75
N LYS A 520 30.36 -3.82 -12.64
CA LYS A 520 30.56 -2.83 -11.57
C LYS A 520 29.43 -1.79 -11.55
N VAL A 521 28.62 -1.81 -10.50
CA VAL A 521 27.63 -0.76 -10.22
C VAL A 521 27.83 -0.24 -8.80
N VAL A 522 28.27 1.01 -8.70
CA VAL A 522 28.62 1.68 -7.43
C VAL A 522 27.37 1.89 -6.55
N SER A 523 27.50 1.64 -5.24
CA SER A 523 26.43 1.80 -4.22
C SER A 523 25.68 3.12 -4.29
N ASN A 524 26.38 4.22 -4.56
CA ASN A 524 25.79 5.55 -4.63
C ASN A 524 24.75 5.70 -5.76
N LYS A 525 24.72 4.79 -6.76
CA LYS A 525 23.64 4.69 -7.76
C LYS A 525 22.46 3.81 -7.30
N PHE A 526 22.53 3.18 -6.13
CA PHE A 526 21.42 2.48 -5.48
C PHE A 526 20.69 3.35 -4.45
N LYS A 527 21.18 4.57 -4.16
CA LYS A 527 20.41 5.58 -3.43
C LYS A 527 19.25 6.00 -4.34
N VAL A 528 18.02 5.75 -3.88
CA VAL A 528 16.82 6.41 -4.42
C VAL A 528 16.65 7.67 -3.59
#